data_AF-A0A7W5MRA2-F1
#
_entry.id   AF-A0A7W5MRA2-F1
#
_cell.length_a   1.000
_cell.length_b   1.000
_cell.length_c   1.000
_cell.angle_alpha   90.00
_cell.angle_beta   90.00
_cell.angle_gamma   90.00
#
_symmetry.space_group_name_H-M   'P 1'
#
loop_
_entity.id
_entity.type
_entity.pdbx_description
1 polymer ?
#
loop_
_entity_poly.entity_id
_entity_poly.type
_entity_poly.pdbx_seq_one_letter_code
_entity_poly.pdbx_strand_id
1 'polypeptide(L)'
;MVLLAAPLIFAAAPALAQDAFQAGLARFEQGDASVDARALRWQNRVRLGGTVPEWDQAQSAWATIERDPARSLAMAQAQRAIDPLNLNALYLEEQALPRLGRADEARLRHAQILILLRGITGGQDGATRERAWNVVSAAEKDTALALLGFAVTGEETRRDGGHAYAVITATPPMGGQPMTIWIGIDALVAAP
;
A
#
# COMPACT_ATOMS: atom_id res chain seq x y z
N MET A 1 -26.30 45.82 -26.75
CA MET A 1 -25.25 44.77 -26.78
C MET A 1 -25.20 44.15 -25.39
N VAL A 2 -25.71 42.93 -25.24
CA VAL A 2 -25.66 42.19 -23.97
C VAL A 2 -24.42 41.31 -24.01
N LEU A 3 -23.43 41.60 -23.16
CA LEU A 3 -22.32 40.69 -22.89
C LEU A 3 -22.78 39.68 -21.83
N LEU A 4 -23.07 38.46 -22.28
CA LEU A 4 -23.21 37.29 -21.40
C LEU A 4 -21.82 36.85 -20.97
N ALA A 5 -21.47 37.13 -19.71
CA ALA A 5 -20.31 36.52 -19.07
C ALA A 5 -20.67 35.07 -18.70
N ALA A 6 -20.03 34.10 -19.35
CA ALA A 6 -20.09 32.71 -18.95
C ALA A 6 -19.26 32.48 -17.67
N PRO A 7 -19.76 31.75 -16.66
CA PRO A 7 -18.97 31.43 -15.49
C PRO A 7 -17.97 30.32 -15.84
N LEU A 8 -16.69 30.56 -15.56
CA LEU A 8 -15.64 29.55 -15.59
C LEU A 8 -15.87 28.58 -14.43
N ILE A 9 -16.35 27.37 -14.74
CA ILE A 9 -16.43 26.26 -13.79
C ILE A 9 -15.11 25.48 -13.85
N PHE A 10 -14.18 25.76 -12.93
CA PHE A 10 -12.93 25.00 -12.78
C PHE A 10 -12.71 24.54 -11.33
N ALA A 11 -13.69 23.82 -10.76
CA ALA A 11 -13.55 23.16 -9.45
C ALA A 11 -14.01 21.69 -9.43
N ALA A 12 -14.45 21.11 -10.56
CA ALA A 12 -15.08 19.78 -10.57
C ALA A 12 -14.10 18.59 -10.47
N ALA A 13 -12.89 18.71 -11.04
CA ALA A 13 -11.93 17.60 -11.08
C ALA A 13 -11.40 17.12 -9.69
N PRO A 14 -11.00 18.01 -8.75
CA PRO A 14 -10.53 17.56 -7.44
C PRO A 14 -11.65 16.96 -6.57
N ALA A 15 -12.90 17.43 -6.72
CA ALA A 15 -14.04 16.87 -6.00
C ALA A 15 -14.37 15.44 -6.46
N LEU A 16 -14.40 15.18 -7.77
CA LEU A 16 -14.66 13.84 -8.32
C LEU A 16 -13.59 12.80 -7.93
N ALA A 17 -12.32 13.21 -7.86
CA ALA A 17 -11.23 12.34 -7.41
C ALA A 17 -11.35 11.98 -5.92
N GLN A 18 -11.79 12.93 -5.09
CA GLN A 18 -12.06 12.71 -3.67
C GLN A 18 -13.24 11.74 -3.48
N ASP A 19 -14.32 11.89 -4.24
CA ASP A 19 -15.49 11.01 -4.15
C ASP A 19 -15.15 9.57 -4.55
N ALA A 20 -14.36 9.38 -5.61
CA ALA A 20 -13.90 8.06 -6.04
C ALA A 20 -13.01 7.38 -4.97
N PHE A 21 -12.12 8.13 -4.34
CA PHE A 21 -11.29 7.63 -3.25
C PHE A 21 -12.12 7.17 -2.06
N GLN A 22 -13.08 7.99 -1.61
CA GLN A 22 -13.93 7.65 -0.46
C GLN A 22 -14.81 6.41 -0.73
N ALA A 23 -15.37 6.30 -1.95
CA ALA A 23 -16.14 5.13 -2.34
C ALA A 23 -15.28 3.85 -2.37
N GLY A 24 -14.07 3.93 -2.93
CA GLY A 24 -13.11 2.83 -2.93
C GLY A 24 -12.66 2.45 -1.52
N LEU A 25 -12.39 3.44 -0.67
CA LEU A 25 -12.00 3.24 0.72
C LEU A 25 -13.10 2.55 1.53
N ALA A 26 -14.36 2.98 1.41
CA ALA A 26 -15.48 2.36 2.13
C ALA A 26 -15.63 0.86 1.80
N ARG A 27 -15.44 0.49 0.52
CA ARG A 27 -15.44 -0.91 0.08
C ARG A 27 -14.23 -1.68 0.60
N PHE A 28 -13.05 -1.06 0.57
CA PHE A 28 -11.84 -1.61 1.14
C PHE A 28 -11.98 -1.87 2.65
N GLU A 29 -12.58 -0.94 3.40
CA GLU A 29 -12.83 -1.06 4.83
C GLU A 29 -13.74 -2.24 5.19
N GLN A 30 -14.59 -2.67 4.25
CA GLN A 30 -15.43 -3.86 4.37
C GLN A 30 -14.76 -5.15 3.90
N GLY A 31 -13.53 -5.08 3.36
CA GLY A 31 -12.82 -6.24 2.83
C GLY A 31 -13.35 -6.70 1.46
N ASP A 32 -13.97 -5.82 0.68
CA ASP A 32 -14.45 -6.14 -0.66
C ASP A 32 -13.27 -6.42 -1.62
N ALA A 33 -13.10 -7.70 -1.97
CA ALA A 33 -12.01 -8.17 -2.82
C ALA A 33 -12.07 -7.68 -4.28
N SER A 34 -13.16 -7.03 -4.69
CA SER A 34 -13.30 -6.44 -6.03
C SER A 34 -12.83 -4.99 -6.13
N VAL A 35 -12.32 -4.41 -5.03
CA VAL A 35 -11.68 -3.09 -5.06
C VAL A 35 -10.46 -3.10 -5.98
N ASP A 36 -10.36 -2.10 -6.86
CA ASP A 36 -9.12 -1.80 -7.58
C ASP A 36 -8.13 -1.15 -6.61
N ALA A 37 -7.41 -2.01 -5.88
CA ALA A 37 -6.44 -1.57 -4.89
C ALA A 37 -5.35 -0.70 -5.51
N ARG A 38 -4.93 -0.99 -6.76
CA ARG A 38 -3.88 -0.20 -7.44
C ARG A 38 -4.35 1.24 -7.62
N ALA A 39 -5.55 1.46 -8.16
CA ALA A 39 -6.11 2.80 -8.30
C ALA A 39 -6.30 3.48 -6.94
N LEU A 40 -6.85 2.75 -5.95
CA LEU A 40 -7.12 3.29 -4.62
C LEU A 40 -5.84 3.79 -3.92
N ARG A 41 -4.74 3.02 -4.01
CA ARG A 41 -3.42 3.39 -3.48
C ARG A 41 -2.87 4.67 -4.11
N TRP A 42 -3.01 4.83 -5.41
CA TRP A 42 -2.56 6.04 -6.10
C TRP A 42 -3.41 7.26 -5.75
N GLN A 43 -4.74 7.11 -5.68
CA GLN A 43 -5.63 8.17 -5.22
C GLN A 43 -5.28 8.63 -3.80
N ASN A 44 -4.98 7.68 -2.91
CA ASN A 44 -4.53 7.98 -1.55
C ASN A 44 -3.19 8.75 -1.53
N ARG A 45 -2.22 8.35 -2.35
CA ARG A 45 -0.95 9.08 -2.49
C ARG A 45 -1.17 10.51 -2.95
N VAL A 46 -2.06 10.75 -3.92
CA VAL A 46 -2.42 12.09 -4.38
C VAL A 46 -3.07 12.90 -3.26
N ARG A 47 -4.02 12.30 -2.51
CA ARG A 47 -4.65 12.90 -1.32
C ARG A 47 -3.63 13.33 -0.27
N LEU A 48 -2.53 12.59 -0.12
CA LEU A 48 -1.43 12.87 0.80
C LEU A 48 -0.39 13.87 0.25
N GLY A 49 -0.66 14.52 -0.89
CA GLY A 49 0.24 15.52 -1.48
C GLY A 49 1.33 14.94 -2.38
N GLY A 50 1.16 13.70 -2.87
CA GLY A 50 2.08 13.06 -3.81
C GLY A 50 3.16 12.18 -3.17
N THR A 51 3.19 12.10 -1.84
CA THR A 51 4.11 11.25 -1.08
C THR A 51 3.34 10.58 0.06
N VAL A 52 3.60 9.30 0.30
CA VAL A 52 3.06 8.61 1.48
C VAL A 52 4.01 8.86 2.65
N PRO A 53 3.52 9.39 3.78
CA PRO A 53 4.37 9.66 4.93
C PRO A 53 4.86 8.35 5.55
N GLU A 54 6.14 8.34 5.92
CA GLU A 54 6.73 7.24 6.69
C GLU A 54 6.07 7.15 8.08
N TRP A 55 5.98 5.94 8.61
CA TRP A 55 5.46 5.72 9.95
C TRP A 55 6.61 5.65 10.95
N ASP A 56 7.07 6.81 11.42
CA ASP A 56 8.23 6.93 12.32
C ASP A 56 8.12 6.09 13.60
N GLN A 57 6.89 5.83 14.05
CA GLN A 57 6.63 5.07 15.27
C GLN A 57 6.51 3.56 15.04
N ALA A 58 6.59 3.06 13.79
CA ALA A 58 6.37 1.66 13.45
C ALA A 58 7.21 0.69 14.30
N GLN A 59 8.52 0.94 14.41
CA GLN A 59 9.40 0.09 15.21
C GLN A 59 8.97 0.01 16.68
N SER A 60 8.64 1.15 17.27
CA SER A 60 8.18 1.23 18.66
C SER A 60 6.82 0.55 18.87
N ALA A 61 5.93 0.64 17.87
CA ALA A 61 4.63 -0.01 17.87
C ALA A 61 4.80 -1.55 17.83
N TRP A 62 5.66 -2.07 16.95
CA TRP A 62 5.98 -3.49 16.87
C TRP A 62 6.66 -4.03 18.13
N ALA A 63 7.64 -3.30 18.68
CA ALA A 63 8.37 -3.72 19.88
C ALA A 63 7.48 -3.88 21.13
N THR A 64 6.30 -3.26 21.12
CA THR A 64 5.38 -3.25 22.27
C THR A 64 4.33 -4.37 22.21
N ILE A 65 4.15 -5.04 21.06
CA ILE A 65 2.97 -5.88 20.80
C ILE A 65 2.78 -7.03 21.79
N GLU A 66 3.86 -7.65 22.27
CA GLU A 66 3.78 -8.77 23.23
C GLU A 66 3.45 -8.29 24.65
N ARG A 67 3.90 -7.09 25.02
CA ARG A 67 3.70 -6.55 26.37
C ARG A 67 2.38 -5.80 26.51
N ASP A 68 2.02 -5.03 25.48
CA ASP A 68 0.85 -4.17 25.47
C ASP A 68 0.27 -4.10 24.04
N PRO A 69 -0.44 -5.17 23.61
CA PRO A 69 -1.04 -5.23 22.28
C PRO A 69 -2.10 -4.14 22.06
N ALA A 70 -2.74 -3.64 23.12
CA ALA A 70 -3.71 -2.55 23.03
C ALA A 70 -3.04 -1.23 22.60
N ARG A 71 -1.86 -0.92 23.16
CA ARG A 71 -1.08 0.24 22.72
C ARG A 71 -0.59 0.10 21.29
N SER A 72 -0.07 -1.06 20.90
CA SER A 72 0.36 -1.32 19.52
C SER A 72 -0.80 -1.14 18.53
N LEU A 73 -1.98 -1.65 18.88
CA LEU A 73 -3.20 -1.45 18.09
C LEU A 73 -3.57 0.03 17.97
N ALA A 74 -3.56 0.79 19.07
CA ALA A 74 -3.88 2.22 19.05
C ALA A 74 -2.91 3.03 18.18
N MET A 75 -1.61 2.69 18.21
CA MET A 75 -0.59 3.34 17.38
C MET A 75 -0.81 3.04 15.88
N ALA A 76 -1.13 1.80 15.54
CA ALA A 76 -1.46 1.42 14.17
C ALA A 76 -2.72 2.13 13.66
N GLN A 77 -3.76 2.21 14.49
CA GLN A 77 -5.01 2.91 14.16
C GLN A 77 -4.79 4.41 13.97
N ALA A 78 -3.93 5.03 14.79
CA ALA A 78 -3.55 6.43 14.62
C ALA A 78 -2.83 6.65 13.28
N GLN A 79 -1.94 5.75 12.88
CA GLN A 79 -1.31 5.80 11.56
C GLN A 79 -2.35 5.63 10.45
N ARG A 80 -3.32 4.73 10.61
CA ARG A 80 -4.39 4.53 9.61
C ARG A 80 -5.37 5.68 9.50
N ALA A 81 -5.52 6.50 10.53
CA ALA A 81 -6.26 7.75 10.43
C ALA A 81 -5.57 8.76 9.48
N ILE A 82 -4.25 8.67 9.31
CA ILE A 82 -3.47 9.48 8.37
C ILE A 82 -3.45 8.82 6.99
N ASP A 83 -3.05 7.54 6.95
CA ASP A 83 -2.94 6.71 5.76
C ASP A 83 -3.74 5.40 5.94
N PRO A 84 -5.01 5.37 5.50
CA PRO A 84 -5.88 4.22 5.75
C PRO A 84 -5.46 2.93 5.05
N LEU A 85 -4.57 3.03 4.06
CA LEU A 85 -4.04 1.93 3.26
C LEU A 85 -2.63 1.51 3.71
N ASN A 86 -2.14 2.03 4.84
CA ASN A 86 -0.81 1.72 5.35
C ASN A 86 -0.68 0.21 5.64
N LEU A 87 0.07 -0.50 4.80
CA LEU A 87 0.18 -1.96 4.84
C LEU A 87 0.81 -2.44 6.16
N ASN A 88 1.82 -1.73 6.67
CA ASN A 88 2.51 -2.09 7.91
C ASN A 88 1.59 -1.91 9.13
N ALA A 89 0.82 -0.82 9.17
CA ALA A 89 -0.16 -0.61 10.22
C ALA A 89 -1.27 -1.67 10.18
N LEU A 90 -1.83 -1.98 9.00
CA LEU A 90 -2.81 -3.07 8.85
C LEU A 90 -2.26 -4.41 9.35
N TYR A 91 -1.01 -4.73 9.03
CA TYR A 91 -0.36 -5.94 9.51
C TYR A 91 -0.19 -5.93 11.04
N LEU A 92 0.21 -4.80 11.63
CA LEU A 92 0.28 -4.69 13.08
C LEU A 92 -1.10 -4.86 13.74
N GLU A 93 -2.17 -4.32 13.15
CA GLU A 93 -3.53 -4.54 13.64
C GLU A 93 -3.93 -6.02 13.57
N GLU A 94 -3.65 -6.69 12.44
CA GLU A 94 -3.89 -8.13 12.28
C GLU A 94 -3.18 -8.95 13.38
N GLN A 95 -1.96 -8.57 13.76
CA GLN A 95 -1.22 -9.25 14.83
C GLN A 95 -1.74 -8.88 16.22
N ALA A 96 -2.10 -7.63 16.48
CA ALA A 96 -2.52 -7.18 17.80
C ALA A 96 -3.94 -7.66 18.18
N LEU A 97 -4.87 -7.69 17.22
CA LEU A 97 -6.29 -7.98 17.46
C LEU A 97 -6.56 -9.37 18.08
N PRO A 98 -5.96 -10.48 17.62
CA PRO A 98 -6.15 -11.80 18.24
C PRO A 98 -5.66 -11.86 19.68
N ARG A 99 -4.58 -11.14 20.02
CA ARG A 99 -4.03 -11.04 21.38
C ARG A 99 -4.99 -10.33 22.35
N LEU A 100 -5.98 -9.62 21.81
CA LEU A 100 -7.04 -8.93 22.54
C LEU A 100 -8.39 -9.66 22.45
N GLY A 101 -8.42 -10.89 21.93
CA GLY A 101 -9.66 -11.66 21.74
C GLY A 101 -10.54 -11.19 20.57
N ARG A 102 -10.01 -10.36 19.67
CA ARG A 102 -10.75 -9.73 18.55
C ARG A 102 -10.43 -10.41 17.22
N ALA A 103 -10.52 -11.73 17.18
CA ALA A 103 -10.09 -12.55 16.04
C ALA A 103 -10.85 -12.24 14.73
N ASP A 104 -12.12 -11.85 14.83
CA ASP A 104 -12.96 -11.55 13.66
C ASP A 104 -12.47 -10.28 12.94
N GLU A 105 -12.06 -9.27 13.71
CA GLU A 105 -11.48 -8.06 13.15
C GLU A 105 -10.09 -8.32 12.56
N ALA A 106 -9.31 -9.22 13.17
CA ALA A 106 -8.03 -9.65 12.59
C ALA A 106 -8.22 -10.28 11.19
N ARG A 107 -9.27 -11.10 11.01
CA ARG A 107 -9.59 -11.68 9.69
C ARG A 107 -9.97 -10.61 8.66
N LEU A 108 -10.64 -9.54 9.08
CA LEU A 108 -10.91 -8.41 8.21
C LEU A 108 -9.62 -7.68 7.80
N ARG A 109 -8.67 -7.49 8.73
CA ARG A 109 -7.34 -6.92 8.41
C ARG A 109 -6.55 -7.80 7.46
N HIS A 110 -6.59 -9.11 7.67
CA HIS A 110 -6.00 -10.07 6.73
C HIS A 110 -6.57 -9.91 5.31
N ALA A 111 -7.90 -9.86 5.18
CA ALA A 111 -8.54 -9.65 3.87
C ALA A 111 -8.10 -8.34 3.20
N GLN A 112 -8.00 -7.25 3.97
CA GLN A 112 -7.51 -5.95 3.51
C GLN A 112 -6.05 -6.00 3.06
N ILE A 113 -5.19 -6.70 3.79
CA ILE A 113 -3.80 -6.92 3.42
C ILE A 113 -3.71 -7.66 2.07
N LEU A 114 -4.49 -8.72 1.88
CA LEU A 114 -4.52 -9.46 0.61
C LEU A 114 -4.97 -8.60 -0.57
N ILE A 115 -5.95 -7.70 -0.35
CA ILE A 115 -6.39 -6.74 -1.37
C ILE A 115 -5.24 -5.81 -1.76
N LEU A 116 -4.51 -5.26 -0.79
CA LEU A 116 -3.37 -4.39 -1.06
C LEU A 116 -2.21 -5.12 -1.75
N LEU A 117 -1.86 -6.33 -1.30
CA LEU A 117 -0.83 -7.15 -1.94
C LEU A 117 -1.17 -7.48 -3.40
N ARG A 118 -2.45 -7.72 -3.71
CA ARG A 118 -2.92 -7.85 -5.10
C ARG A 118 -2.73 -6.55 -5.89
N GLY A 119 -3.02 -5.40 -5.28
CA GLY A 119 -2.79 -4.09 -5.89
C GLY A 119 -1.31 -3.79 -6.17
N ILE A 120 -0.41 -4.27 -5.29
CA ILE A 120 1.05 -4.15 -5.45
C ILE A 120 1.55 -5.03 -6.59
N THR A 121 1.20 -6.31 -6.54
CA THR A 121 1.73 -7.30 -7.48
C THR A 121 1.05 -7.23 -8.84
N GLY A 122 -0.20 -6.73 -8.91
CA GLY A 122 -1.00 -6.74 -10.13
C GLY A 122 -1.27 -8.15 -10.68
N GLY A 123 -1.12 -9.19 -9.85
CA GLY A 123 -1.13 -10.59 -10.29
C GLY A 123 0.11 -11.03 -11.06
N GLN A 124 1.19 -10.23 -11.04
CA GLN A 124 2.45 -10.52 -11.72
C GLN A 124 3.50 -11.10 -10.78
N ASP A 125 4.51 -11.75 -11.36
CA ASP A 125 5.62 -12.37 -10.63
C ASP A 125 6.79 -11.40 -10.36
N GLY A 126 6.82 -10.22 -10.99
CA GLY A 126 7.93 -9.29 -10.87
C GLY A 126 9.22 -9.77 -11.55
N ALA A 127 9.20 -10.85 -12.33
CA ALA A 127 10.43 -11.44 -12.88
C ALA A 127 11.11 -10.55 -13.93
N THR A 128 10.34 -9.67 -14.57
CA THR A 128 10.84 -8.69 -15.55
C THR A 128 10.28 -7.30 -15.27
N ARG A 129 10.88 -6.30 -15.91
CA ARG A 129 10.44 -4.91 -15.85
C ARG A 129 8.98 -4.71 -16.29
N GLU A 130 8.56 -5.39 -17.34
CA GLU A 130 7.19 -5.32 -17.90
C GLU A 130 6.16 -5.94 -16.95
N ARG A 131 6.62 -6.81 -16.06
CA ARG A 131 5.81 -7.52 -15.06
C ARG A 131 6.11 -7.02 -13.64
N ALA A 132 6.73 -5.85 -13.52
CA ALA A 132 7.14 -5.29 -12.25
C ALA A 132 5.93 -5.05 -11.33
N TRP A 133 6.15 -5.29 -10.04
CA TRP A 133 5.22 -4.84 -9.00
C TRP A 133 5.24 -3.31 -8.91
N ASN A 134 4.23 -2.72 -8.27
CA ASN A 134 4.12 -1.27 -8.15
C ASN A 134 3.87 -0.87 -6.70
N VAL A 135 4.77 -0.06 -6.15
CA VAL A 135 4.66 0.46 -4.78
C VAL A 135 4.50 1.97 -4.78
N VAL A 136 3.84 2.49 -3.75
CA VAL A 136 3.67 3.93 -3.54
C VAL A 136 4.69 4.52 -2.56
N SER A 137 5.44 3.67 -1.84
CA SER A 137 6.53 4.05 -0.93
C SER A 137 7.54 2.91 -0.71
N ALA A 138 8.69 3.24 -0.12
CA ALA A 138 9.71 2.26 0.24
C ALA A 138 9.24 1.34 1.39
N ALA A 139 8.62 1.89 2.45
CA ALA A 139 8.09 1.07 3.54
C ALA A 139 7.05 0.04 3.08
N GLU A 140 6.26 0.39 2.07
CA GLU A 140 5.29 -0.54 1.49
C GLU A 140 5.96 -1.69 0.75
N LYS A 141 7.03 -1.41 -0.03
CA LYS A 141 7.85 -2.44 -0.67
C LYS A 141 8.35 -3.45 0.36
N ASP A 142 8.98 -2.96 1.42
CA ASP A 142 9.60 -3.81 2.44
C ASP A 142 8.55 -4.64 3.17
N THR A 143 7.42 -4.03 3.52
CA THR A 143 6.30 -4.72 4.16
C THR A 143 5.71 -5.79 3.23
N ALA A 144 5.52 -5.49 1.94
CA ALA A 144 4.96 -6.43 0.98
C ALA A 144 5.88 -7.64 0.76
N LEU A 145 7.19 -7.42 0.61
CA LEU A 145 8.17 -8.50 0.51
C LEU A 145 8.15 -9.40 1.75
N ALA A 146 8.13 -8.81 2.95
CA ALA A 146 8.05 -9.55 4.20
C ALA A 146 6.76 -10.37 4.33
N LEU A 147 5.61 -9.79 3.99
CA LEU A 147 4.31 -10.47 4.04
C LEU A 147 4.17 -11.60 3.01
N LEU A 148 4.79 -11.44 1.85
CA LEU A 148 4.90 -12.50 0.84
C LEU A 148 5.98 -13.53 1.20
N GLY A 149 6.70 -13.34 2.32
CA GLY A 149 7.69 -14.25 2.88
C GLY A 149 9.01 -14.30 2.11
N PHE A 150 9.32 -13.26 1.33
CA PHE A 150 10.62 -13.16 0.66
C PHE A 150 11.71 -12.74 1.65
N ALA A 151 12.84 -13.44 1.60
CA ALA A 151 14.05 -13.02 2.31
C ALA A 151 14.95 -12.22 1.37
N VAL A 152 14.99 -10.90 1.55
CA VAL A 152 15.79 -9.99 0.73
C VAL A 152 17.28 -10.14 1.05
N THR A 153 18.09 -10.31 0.02
CA THR A 153 19.56 -10.46 0.12
C THR A 153 20.32 -9.40 -0.65
N GLY A 154 19.64 -8.63 -1.50
CA GLY A 154 20.23 -7.49 -2.19
C GLY A 154 19.16 -6.59 -2.79
N GLU A 155 19.52 -5.33 -2.98
CA GLU A 155 18.67 -4.33 -3.63
C GLU A 155 19.57 -3.37 -4.39
N GLU A 156 19.19 -3.05 -5.62
CA GLU A 156 19.74 -1.93 -6.37
C GLU A 156 18.62 -1.09 -6.98
N THR A 157 18.88 0.20 -7.15
CA THR A 157 17.99 1.07 -7.93
C THR A 157 18.46 1.09 -9.37
N ARG A 158 17.56 0.76 -10.30
CA ARG A 158 17.80 0.82 -11.74
C ARG A 158 16.87 1.80 -12.41
N ARG A 159 17.41 2.62 -13.31
CA ARG A 159 16.62 3.49 -14.18
C ARG A 159 16.53 2.86 -15.57
N ASP A 160 15.32 2.72 -16.08
CA ASP A 160 15.06 2.14 -17.39
C ASP A 160 13.77 2.73 -17.99
N GLY A 161 13.80 3.09 -19.27
CA GLY A 161 12.63 3.63 -19.97
C GLY A 161 12.04 4.91 -19.35
N GLY A 162 12.85 5.70 -18.64
CA GLY A 162 12.37 6.90 -17.93
C GLY A 162 11.79 6.62 -16.54
N HIS A 163 11.73 5.35 -16.12
CA HIS A 163 11.24 4.92 -14.83
C HIS A 163 12.35 4.47 -13.88
N ALA A 164 12.06 4.46 -12.59
CA ALA A 164 12.89 3.96 -11.52
C ALA A 164 12.30 2.67 -10.93
N TYR A 165 13.15 1.66 -10.80
CA TYR A 165 12.82 0.36 -10.25
C TYR A 165 13.76 0.03 -9.08
N ALA A 166 13.21 -0.51 -8.00
CA ALA A 166 13.97 -1.32 -7.06
C ALA A 166 14.06 -2.73 -7.64
N VAL A 167 15.28 -3.19 -7.91
CA VAL A 167 15.58 -4.54 -8.38
C VAL A 167 16.07 -5.33 -7.18
N ILE A 168 15.21 -6.21 -6.69
CA ILE A 168 15.40 -6.95 -5.45
C ILE A 168 15.93 -8.33 -5.76
N THR A 169 17.03 -8.72 -5.13
CA THR A 169 17.45 -10.13 -5.05
C THR A 169 16.89 -10.70 -3.76
N ALA A 170 16.06 -11.75 -3.86
CA ALA A 170 15.43 -12.37 -2.69
C ALA A 170 15.30 -13.89 -2.84
N THR A 171 15.28 -14.59 -1.71
CA THR A 171 14.93 -16.00 -1.64
C THR A 171 13.42 -16.13 -1.42
N PRO A 172 12.71 -16.98 -2.19
CA PRO A 172 11.26 -17.17 -2.03
C PRO A 172 10.91 -17.87 -0.69
N PRO A 173 9.67 -17.73 -0.21
CA PRO A 173 9.23 -18.22 1.11
C PRO A 173 9.37 -19.73 1.31
N MET A 174 9.25 -20.53 0.24
CA MET A 174 9.41 -22.00 0.31
C MET A 174 10.87 -22.45 0.22
N GLY A 175 11.83 -21.52 0.27
CA GLY A 175 13.22 -21.77 -0.06
C GLY A 175 13.42 -21.95 -1.57
N GLY A 176 14.68 -22.00 -2.00
CA GLY A 176 15.04 -22.15 -3.41
C GLY A 176 16.22 -21.28 -3.81
N GLN A 177 16.45 -21.19 -5.11
CA GLN A 177 17.47 -20.29 -5.65
C GLN A 177 17.02 -18.83 -5.47
N PRO A 178 17.94 -17.92 -5.15
CA PRO A 178 17.67 -16.49 -5.18
C PRO A 178 17.10 -16.09 -6.53
N MET A 179 16.11 -15.21 -6.51
CA MET A 179 15.46 -14.67 -7.71
C MET A 179 15.46 -13.15 -7.69
N THR A 180 15.28 -12.57 -8.86
CA THR A 180 15.15 -11.12 -9.03
C THR A 180 13.69 -10.72 -9.13
N ILE A 181 13.32 -9.69 -8.38
CA ILE A 181 11.98 -9.08 -8.38
C ILE A 181 12.13 -7.61 -8.76
N TRP A 182 11.47 -7.20 -9.83
CA TRP A 182 11.38 -5.83 -10.29
C TRP A 182 10.18 -5.14 -9.64
N ILE A 183 10.43 -4.00 -9.01
CA ILE A 183 9.41 -3.22 -8.33
C ILE A 183 9.52 -1.77 -8.78
N GLY A 184 8.52 -1.26 -9.49
CA GLY A 184 8.39 0.15 -9.83
C GLY A 184 8.20 0.99 -8.58
N ILE A 185 9.08 1.98 -8.38
CA ILE A 185 9.09 2.87 -7.21
C ILE A 185 8.72 4.32 -7.56
N ASP A 186 8.44 4.59 -8.84
CA ASP A 186 7.86 5.86 -9.28
C ASP A 186 6.37 5.74 -9.60
N ALA A 187 5.69 6.90 -9.60
CA ALA A 187 4.26 6.99 -9.84
C ALA A 187 3.85 6.78 -11.30
N LEU A 188 4.78 6.46 -12.19
CA LEU A 188 4.61 6.57 -13.64
C LEU A 188 4.69 5.22 -14.38
N VAL A 189 5.02 4.10 -13.72
CA VAL A 189 4.99 2.80 -14.40
C VAL A 189 3.54 2.49 -14.80
N ALA A 190 3.21 2.81 -16.06
CA ALA A 190 1.95 2.46 -16.67
C ALA A 190 1.82 0.94 -16.65
N ALA A 191 0.61 0.44 -16.36
CA ALA A 191 0.32 -0.97 -16.56
C ALA A 191 0.54 -1.30 -18.05
N PRO A 192 1.14 -2.46 -18.40
CA PRO A 192 0.94 -3.02 -19.73
C PRO A 192 -0.56 -3.28 -19.99
#